data_AF-A0A2N3DRX4-F1
#
_entry.id   AF-A0A2N3DRX4-F1
#
_cell.length_a   1.000
_cell.length_b   1.000
_cell.length_c   1.000
_cell.angle_alpha   90.00
_cell.angle_beta   90.00
_cell.angle_gamma   90.00
#
_symmetry.space_group_name_H-M   'P 1'
#
loop_
_entity.id
_entity.type
_entity.pdbx_description
1 polymer ?
#
loop_
_entity_poly.entity_id
_entity_poly.type
_entity_poly.pdbx_seq_one_letter_code
_entity_poly.pdbx_strand_id
1 'polypeptide(L)'
;MPIIIDIGVAPANEDCAQLGITPDFGAANRLEVLAYRAAIIAVHGAPPYGCRLEPRSSHHDFGTYCSLTLIVTDEAPVGAAHAYAAAVESGLGNWTEAAMAPPITYCDGIARWHKRTASDVVFGVLMSTRPDDDGQFRIPAFATIHANLSAAYEAEAARFAALLGELA
;
A
#
# COMPACT_ATOMS: atom_id res chain seq x y z
N MET A 1 -4.93 14.92 21.31
CA MET A 1 -6.01 14.43 20.42
C MET A 1 -5.35 14.07 19.11
N PRO A 2 -5.53 12.84 18.58
CA PRO A 2 -4.78 12.42 17.41
C PRO A 2 -5.13 13.27 16.19
N ILE A 3 -4.11 13.63 15.40
CA ILE A 3 -4.29 14.21 14.07
C ILE A 3 -4.59 13.05 13.12
N ILE A 4 -5.62 13.23 12.28
CA ILE A 4 -6.04 12.24 11.29
C ILE A 4 -6.01 12.91 9.92
N ILE A 5 -5.24 12.33 9.00
CA ILE A 5 -5.11 12.79 7.61
C ILE A 5 -5.66 11.68 6.72
N ASP A 6 -6.65 11.99 5.90
CA ASP A 6 -7.17 11.08 4.88
C ASP A 6 -6.28 11.13 3.64
N ILE A 7 -5.77 9.98 3.20
CA ILE A 7 -4.86 9.84 2.05
C ILE A 7 -5.64 9.39 0.80
N GLY A 8 -6.85 8.86 0.97
CA GLY A 8 -7.67 8.29 -0.11
C GLY A 8 -7.71 6.76 -0.13
N VAL A 9 -8.33 6.21 -1.18
CA VAL A 9 -8.65 4.77 -1.28
C VAL A 9 -7.67 3.99 -2.18
N ALA A 10 -7.05 4.69 -3.13
CA ALA A 10 -6.11 4.21 -4.13
C ALA A 10 -5.31 5.43 -4.66
N PRO A 11 -4.28 5.24 -5.50
CA PRO A 11 -3.58 6.35 -6.15
C PRO A 11 -4.54 7.24 -6.98
N ALA A 12 -4.24 8.54 -7.06
CA ALA A 12 -5.18 9.56 -7.54
C ALA A 12 -5.60 9.41 -9.01
N ASN A 13 -4.76 8.81 -9.86
CA ASN A 13 -5.04 8.64 -11.29
C ASN A 13 -5.52 7.22 -11.65
N GLU A 14 -5.85 6.39 -10.66
CA GLU A 14 -6.22 4.98 -10.86
C GLU A 14 -7.70 4.75 -10.59
N ASP A 15 -8.30 3.82 -11.34
CA ASP A 15 -9.66 3.36 -11.04
C ASP A 15 -9.68 2.66 -9.67
N CYS A 16 -10.78 2.81 -8.93
CA CYS A 16 -10.99 2.18 -7.63
C CYS A 16 -12.45 1.73 -7.47
N ALA A 17 -12.70 0.86 -6.48
CA ALA A 17 -14.03 0.36 -6.18
C ALA A 17 -15.02 1.52 -6.00
N GLN A 18 -16.16 1.44 -6.70
CA GLN A 18 -17.21 2.46 -6.66
C GLN A 18 -18.45 1.90 -5.98
N LEU A 19 -18.90 2.57 -4.93
CA LEU A 19 -20.08 2.17 -4.16
C LEU A 19 -21.34 2.22 -5.05
N GLY A 20 -22.14 1.17 -5.03
CA GLY A 20 -23.33 1.03 -5.88
C GLY A 20 -23.05 0.62 -7.33
N ILE A 21 -21.77 0.55 -7.74
CA ILE A 21 -21.37 0.09 -9.08
C ILE A 21 -20.63 -1.24 -8.98
N THR A 22 -19.63 -1.33 -8.11
CA THR A 22 -18.78 -2.51 -7.95
C THR A 22 -19.51 -3.60 -7.15
N PRO A 23 -19.76 -4.79 -7.73
CA PRO A 23 -20.18 -5.95 -6.95
C PRO A 23 -19.12 -6.28 -5.89
N ASP A 24 -19.56 -6.69 -4.70
CA ASP A 24 -18.68 -6.95 -3.54
C ASP A 24 -17.80 -5.76 -3.13
N PHE A 25 -18.29 -4.53 -3.32
CA PHE A 25 -17.60 -3.26 -2.99
C PHE A 25 -16.79 -3.31 -1.69
N GLY A 26 -17.37 -3.79 -0.58
CA GLY A 26 -16.69 -3.82 0.71
C GLY A 26 -15.41 -4.67 0.72
N ALA A 27 -15.40 -5.78 -0.02
CA ALA A 27 -14.21 -6.60 -0.18
C ALA A 27 -13.19 -5.93 -1.11
N ALA A 28 -13.65 -5.35 -2.22
CA ALA A 28 -12.79 -4.70 -3.20
C ALA A 28 -12.09 -3.47 -2.61
N ASN A 29 -12.87 -2.55 -2.02
CA ASN A 29 -12.38 -1.34 -1.37
C ASN A 29 -11.41 -1.67 -0.22
N ARG A 30 -11.68 -2.71 0.57
CA ARG A 30 -10.75 -3.10 1.64
C ARG A 30 -9.44 -3.67 1.10
N LEU A 31 -9.46 -4.47 0.05
CA LEU A 31 -8.23 -4.97 -0.58
C LEU A 31 -7.41 -3.80 -1.17
N GLU A 32 -8.05 -2.88 -1.86
CA GLU A 32 -7.41 -1.69 -2.45
C GLU A 32 -6.75 -0.82 -1.38
N VAL A 33 -7.45 -0.50 -0.29
CA VAL A 33 -6.88 0.32 0.80
C VAL A 33 -5.69 -0.36 1.46
N LEU A 34 -5.74 -1.69 1.65
CA LEU A 34 -4.61 -2.43 2.22
C LEU A 34 -3.43 -2.53 1.24
N ALA A 35 -3.69 -2.66 -0.05
CA ALA A 35 -2.67 -2.57 -1.09
C ALA A 35 -2.06 -1.17 -1.17
N TYR A 36 -2.89 -0.13 -1.03
CA TYR A 36 -2.45 1.26 -1.06
C TYR A 36 -1.59 1.61 0.16
N ARG A 37 -1.91 1.07 1.33
CA ARG A 37 -1.02 1.12 2.50
C ARG A 37 0.36 0.54 2.18
N ALA A 38 0.42 -0.62 1.54
CA ALA A 38 1.68 -1.22 1.14
C ALA A 38 2.43 -0.34 0.13
N ALA A 39 1.72 0.30 -0.80
CA ALA A 39 2.31 1.22 -1.78
C ALA A 39 2.93 2.47 -1.12
N ILE A 40 2.23 3.09 -0.17
CA ILE A 40 2.76 4.22 0.62
C ILE A 40 4.02 3.78 1.37
N ILE A 41 4.00 2.60 2.00
CA ILE A 41 5.17 2.06 2.71
C ILE A 41 6.32 1.74 1.75
N ALA A 42 6.04 1.19 0.57
CA ALA A 42 7.06 0.92 -0.43
C ALA A 42 7.85 2.19 -0.81
N VAL A 43 7.16 3.30 -1.03
CA VAL A 43 7.77 4.57 -1.44
C VAL A 43 8.40 5.32 -0.27
N HIS A 44 7.70 5.43 0.86
CA HIS A 44 8.06 6.33 1.95
C HIS A 44 8.60 5.64 3.21
N GLY A 45 8.61 4.31 3.25
CA GLY A 45 8.95 3.53 4.42
C GLY A 45 7.80 3.43 5.43
N ALA A 46 8.02 2.63 6.48
CA ALA A 46 7.06 2.48 7.57
C ALA A 46 6.86 3.81 8.34
N PRO A 47 5.66 4.08 8.85
CA PRO A 47 5.42 5.25 9.69
C PRO A 47 6.37 5.28 10.91
N PRO A 48 6.87 6.45 11.33
CA PRO A 48 7.70 6.58 12.52
C PRO A 48 6.89 6.30 13.79
N TYR A 49 7.58 6.17 14.94
CA TYR A 49 6.94 6.01 16.24
C TYR A 49 5.85 7.07 16.48
N GLY A 50 4.70 6.64 16.98
CA GLY A 50 3.54 7.49 17.23
C GLY A 50 2.69 7.80 15.99
N CYS A 51 3.11 7.38 14.79
CA CYS A 51 2.35 7.46 13.55
C CYS A 51 1.89 6.07 13.10
N ARG A 52 0.72 5.97 12.47
CA ARG A 52 0.23 4.72 11.87
C ARG A 52 -0.62 4.95 10.63
N LEU A 53 -0.49 4.04 9.67
CA LEU A 53 -1.35 3.97 8.48
C LEU A 53 -2.44 2.93 8.72
N GLU A 54 -3.69 3.38 8.80
CA GLU A 54 -4.83 2.52 9.09
C GLU A 54 -5.99 2.73 8.12
N PRO A 55 -6.65 1.64 7.68
CA PRO A 55 -7.94 1.73 7.02
C PRO A 55 -8.98 2.31 8.00
N ARG A 56 -9.67 3.38 7.62
CA ARG A 56 -10.75 3.98 8.41
C ARG A 56 -12.05 3.89 7.65
N SER A 57 -13.06 3.29 8.29
CA SER A 57 -14.41 3.25 7.77
C SER A 57 -15.17 4.52 8.10
N SER A 58 -15.92 5.02 7.13
CA SER A 58 -16.76 6.20 7.26
C SER A 58 -18.12 5.90 6.64
N HIS A 59 -19.17 6.21 7.40
CA HIS A 59 -20.55 5.91 7.01
C HIS A 59 -21.14 7.09 6.24
N HIS A 60 -21.71 6.80 5.08
CA HIS A 60 -22.45 7.75 4.24
C HIS A 60 -23.83 7.19 3.92
N ASP A 61 -24.70 8.05 3.39
CA ASP A 61 -26.07 7.70 3.01
C ASP A 61 -26.15 6.56 1.98
N PHE A 62 -25.09 6.36 1.19
CA PHE A 62 -25.02 5.33 0.14
C PHE A 62 -24.32 4.04 0.58
N GLY A 63 -23.83 3.99 1.82
CA GLY A 63 -23.08 2.85 2.39
C GLY A 63 -21.83 3.27 3.14
N THR A 64 -21.01 2.28 3.51
CA THR A 64 -19.76 2.51 4.25
C THR A 64 -18.57 2.37 3.32
N TYR A 65 -17.77 3.43 3.20
CA TYR A 65 -16.49 3.39 2.49
C TYR A 65 -15.35 3.26 3.49
N CYS A 66 -14.22 2.73 3.03
CA CYS A 66 -12.97 2.69 3.76
C CYS A 66 -11.92 3.50 2.97
N SER A 67 -11.20 4.39 3.65
CA SER A 67 -10.03 5.08 3.11
C SER A 67 -8.78 4.76 3.92
N LEU A 68 -7.62 4.99 3.35
CA LEU A 68 -6.35 4.96 4.06
C LEU A 68 -6.18 6.27 4.82
N THR A 69 -5.83 6.17 6.10
CA THR A 69 -5.57 7.34 6.93
C THR A 69 -4.21 7.25 7.60
N LEU A 70 -3.52 8.39 7.71
CA LEU A 70 -2.41 8.58 8.64
C LEU A 70 -2.98 9.09 9.96
N ILE A 71 -2.66 8.38 11.05
CA ILE A 71 -3.03 8.80 12.40
C ILE A 71 -1.74 9.11 13.16
N VAL A 72 -1.65 10.35 13.66
CA VAL A 72 -0.54 10.85 14.46
C VAL A 72 -1.02 11.02 15.91
N THR A 73 -0.39 10.31 16.83
CA THR A 73 -0.69 10.36 18.26
C THR A 73 0.07 11.50 18.95
N ASP A 74 -0.34 11.85 20.16
CA ASP A 74 0.33 12.88 20.97
C ASP A 74 1.75 12.47 21.41
N GLU A 75 2.10 11.19 21.26
CA GLU A 75 3.42 10.63 21.58
C GLU A 75 4.42 10.73 20.43
N ALA A 76 3.97 11.12 19.23
CA ALA A 76 4.81 11.17 18.05
C ALA A 76 5.84 12.32 18.14
N PRO A 77 7.12 12.09 17.84
CA PRO A 77 8.10 13.17 17.74
C PRO A 77 7.70 14.15 16.63
N VAL A 78 7.41 15.40 16.99
CA VAL A 78 6.81 16.41 16.10
C VAL A 78 7.52 16.52 14.75
N GLY A 79 8.86 16.57 14.75
CA GLY A 79 9.63 16.69 13.51
C GLY A 79 9.48 15.48 12.57
N ALA A 80 9.57 14.26 13.12
CA ALA A 80 9.42 13.04 12.33
C ALA A 80 7.97 12.86 11.84
N ALA A 81 6.99 13.18 12.69
CA ALA A 81 5.58 13.12 12.34
C ALA A 81 5.23 14.12 11.23
N HIS A 82 5.71 15.36 11.34
CA HIS A 82 5.49 16.39 10.33
C HIS A 82 6.14 16.03 8.98
N ALA A 83 7.38 15.55 9.00
CA ALA A 83 8.06 15.10 7.79
C ALA A 83 7.35 13.93 7.11
N TYR A 84 6.89 12.94 7.88
CA TYR A 84 6.15 11.80 7.32
C TYR A 84 4.78 12.22 6.79
N ALA A 85 4.05 13.09 7.51
CA ALA A 85 2.77 13.62 7.06
C ALA A 85 2.91 14.37 5.73
N ALA A 86 3.88 15.29 5.63
CA ALA A 86 4.16 16.02 4.40
C ALA A 86 4.56 15.10 3.22
N ALA A 87 5.22 13.97 3.51
CA ALA A 87 5.59 13.01 2.47
C ALA A 87 4.40 12.22 1.91
N VAL A 88 3.36 11.95 2.73
CA VAL A 88 2.28 11.02 2.36
C VAL A 88 0.91 11.69 2.15
N GLU A 89 0.72 12.93 2.60
CA GLU A 89 -0.60 13.59 2.58
C GLU A 89 -1.20 13.77 1.18
N SER A 90 -0.35 13.86 0.16
CA SER A 90 -0.79 13.95 -1.24
C SER A 90 -1.07 12.58 -1.87
N GLY A 91 -0.77 11.49 -1.17
CA GLY A 91 -0.85 10.14 -1.73
C GLY A 91 0.11 9.90 -2.90
N LEU A 92 -0.12 8.82 -3.64
CA LEU A 92 0.56 8.52 -4.90
C LEU A 92 -0.32 8.89 -6.09
N GLY A 93 0.29 9.18 -7.22
CA GLY A 93 -0.43 9.37 -8.47
C GLY A 93 -0.86 8.05 -9.11
N ASN A 94 0.02 7.06 -9.14
CA ASN A 94 -0.19 5.77 -9.82
C ASN A 94 0.41 4.59 -9.04
N TRP A 95 -0.07 3.37 -9.27
CA TRP A 95 0.49 2.17 -8.62
C TRP A 95 1.96 1.92 -8.96
N THR A 96 2.38 2.33 -10.16
CA THR A 96 3.73 2.11 -10.70
C THR A 96 4.82 2.85 -9.94
N GLU A 97 4.48 3.93 -9.23
CA GLU A 97 5.41 4.64 -8.35
C GLU A 97 5.95 3.75 -7.22
N ALA A 98 5.15 2.77 -6.80
CA ALA A 98 5.50 1.76 -5.80
C ALA A 98 5.93 0.42 -6.42
N ALA A 99 6.21 0.38 -7.74
CA ALA A 99 6.44 -0.85 -8.52
C ALA A 99 5.29 -1.88 -8.39
N MET A 100 4.08 -1.39 -8.14
CA MET A 100 2.88 -2.21 -7.98
C MET A 100 2.00 -2.13 -9.23
N ALA A 101 1.21 -3.17 -9.44
CA ALA A 101 0.06 -3.14 -10.34
C ALA A 101 -1.22 -3.06 -9.48
N PRO A 102 -2.33 -2.50 -10.01
CA PRO A 102 -3.59 -2.49 -9.29
C PRO A 102 -4.01 -3.92 -8.89
N PRO A 103 -4.43 -4.16 -7.62
CA PRO A 103 -4.87 -5.49 -7.19
C PRO A 103 -6.19 -5.91 -7.87
N ILE A 104 -6.98 -4.94 -8.31
CA ILE A 104 -8.25 -5.07 -9.00
C ILE A 104 -8.27 -4.05 -10.14
N THR A 105 -8.69 -4.45 -11.33
CA THR A 105 -8.98 -3.53 -12.44
C THR A 105 -10.47 -3.54 -12.75
N TYR A 106 -11.00 -2.44 -13.24
CA TYR A 106 -12.42 -2.31 -13.58
C TYR A 106 -12.59 -2.15 -15.09
N CYS A 107 -13.56 -2.85 -15.66
CA CYS A 107 -13.97 -2.68 -17.05
C CYS A 107 -15.50 -2.65 -17.08
N ASP A 108 -16.10 -1.53 -17.49
CA ASP A 108 -17.55 -1.32 -17.51
C ASP A 108 -18.23 -1.64 -16.15
N GLY A 109 -17.59 -1.26 -15.04
CA GLY A 109 -18.09 -1.53 -13.68
C GLY A 109 -17.85 -2.96 -13.17
N ILE A 110 -17.30 -3.84 -14.00
CA ILE A 110 -16.98 -5.23 -13.63
C ILE A 110 -15.57 -5.30 -13.05
N ALA A 111 -15.48 -5.74 -11.79
CA ALA A 111 -14.21 -5.95 -11.09
C ALA A 111 -13.50 -7.22 -11.57
N ARG A 112 -12.26 -7.07 -12.02
CA ARG A 112 -11.33 -8.18 -12.29
C ARG A 112 -10.25 -8.22 -11.23
N TRP A 113 -10.24 -9.29 -10.45
CA TRP A 113 -9.33 -9.48 -9.33
C TRP A 113 -8.02 -10.13 -9.79
N HIS A 114 -6.89 -9.44 -9.61
CA HIS A 114 -5.55 -9.97 -9.90
C HIS A 114 -4.85 -10.49 -8.66
N LYS A 115 -5.25 -9.95 -7.50
CA LYS A 115 -4.76 -10.34 -6.17
C LYS A 115 -5.95 -10.61 -5.26
N ARG A 116 -5.78 -11.51 -4.29
CA ARG A 116 -6.84 -11.86 -3.32
C ARG A 116 -6.58 -11.26 -1.95
N THR A 117 -5.31 -11.02 -1.62
CA THR A 117 -4.89 -10.45 -0.35
C THR A 117 -3.82 -9.38 -0.54
N ALA A 118 -3.66 -8.50 0.46
CA ALA A 118 -2.55 -7.55 0.49
C ALA A 118 -1.17 -8.26 0.57
N SER A 119 -1.11 -9.43 1.20
CA SER A 119 0.09 -10.28 1.23
C SER A 119 0.52 -10.70 -0.19
N ASP A 120 -0.44 -11.04 -1.06
CA ASP A 120 -0.16 -11.37 -2.47
C ASP A 120 0.36 -10.18 -3.28
N VAL A 121 -0.07 -8.97 -2.93
CA VAL A 121 0.41 -7.71 -3.51
C VAL A 121 1.87 -7.52 -3.11
N VAL A 122 2.14 -7.43 -1.80
CA VAL A 122 3.48 -7.21 -1.25
C VAL A 122 4.48 -8.22 -1.79
N PHE A 123 4.13 -9.50 -1.75
CA PHE A 123 5.01 -10.55 -2.27
C PHE A 123 5.26 -10.44 -3.77
N GLY A 124 4.24 -10.07 -4.56
CA GLY A 124 4.41 -9.82 -5.99
C GLY A 124 5.42 -8.70 -6.27
N VAL A 125 5.43 -7.67 -5.43
CA VAL A 125 6.34 -6.53 -5.52
C VAL A 125 7.75 -6.91 -5.08
N LEU A 126 7.90 -7.69 -4.00
CA LEU A 126 9.21 -8.24 -3.61
C LEU A 126 9.82 -9.08 -4.74
N MET A 127 9.00 -9.89 -5.42
CA MET A 127 9.45 -10.67 -6.57
C MET A 127 9.84 -9.81 -7.78
N SER A 128 9.12 -8.74 -8.08
CA SER A 128 9.40 -7.87 -9.25
C SER A 128 10.56 -6.91 -9.02
N THR A 129 10.77 -6.49 -7.77
CA THR A 129 11.80 -5.54 -7.36
C THR A 129 13.08 -6.18 -6.85
N ARG A 130 13.14 -7.52 -6.82
CA ARG A 130 14.32 -8.25 -6.31
C ARG A 130 15.62 -7.84 -7.01
N PRO A 131 16.76 -7.88 -6.30
CA PRO A 131 18.05 -7.77 -6.95
C PRO A 131 18.29 -8.96 -7.89
N ASP A 132 19.24 -8.80 -8.82
CA ASP A 132 19.79 -9.92 -9.58
C ASP A 132 20.74 -10.79 -8.72
N ASP A 133 21.31 -11.82 -9.33
CA ASP A 133 22.16 -12.80 -8.67
C ASP A 133 23.45 -12.17 -8.09
N ASP A 134 23.86 -11.01 -8.62
CA ASP A 134 25.00 -10.21 -8.14
C ASP A 134 24.60 -9.18 -7.07
N GLY A 135 23.33 -9.18 -6.64
CA GLY A 135 22.81 -8.26 -5.63
C GLY A 135 22.47 -6.86 -6.16
N GLN A 136 22.50 -6.65 -7.49
CA GLN A 136 22.25 -5.35 -8.10
C GLN A 136 20.77 -5.15 -8.43
N PHE A 137 20.27 -3.94 -8.19
CA PHE A 137 18.91 -3.56 -8.57
C PHE A 137 18.90 -2.93 -9.96
N ARG A 138 18.06 -3.47 -10.85
CA ARG A 138 17.92 -2.98 -12.24
C ARG A 138 17.46 -1.53 -12.34
N ILE A 139 16.67 -1.08 -11.36
CA ILE A 139 16.17 0.29 -11.24
C ILE A 139 16.54 0.76 -9.84
N PRO A 140 17.21 1.92 -9.66
CA PRO A 140 17.64 2.39 -8.34
C PRO A 140 16.50 2.48 -7.31
N ALA A 141 15.30 2.90 -7.74
CA ALA A 141 14.13 2.97 -6.88
C ALA A 141 13.69 1.60 -6.31
N PHE A 142 14.00 0.50 -7.00
CA PHE A 142 13.66 -0.84 -6.52
C PHE A 142 14.42 -1.21 -5.26
N ALA A 143 15.65 -0.71 -5.07
CA ALA A 143 16.39 -0.94 -3.83
C ALA A 143 15.63 -0.37 -2.62
N THR A 144 15.13 0.86 -2.74
CA THR A 144 14.33 1.52 -1.70
C THR A 144 13.01 0.78 -1.45
N ILE A 145 12.26 0.48 -2.51
CA ILE A 145 10.98 -0.23 -2.41
C ILE A 145 11.15 -1.60 -1.75
N HIS A 146 12.14 -2.37 -2.21
CA HIS A 146 12.40 -3.72 -1.72
C HIS A 146 12.82 -3.70 -0.25
N ALA A 147 13.69 -2.77 0.14
CA ALA A 147 14.13 -2.61 1.52
C ALA A 147 12.97 -2.20 2.44
N ASN A 148 12.17 -1.21 2.04
CA ASN A 148 11.04 -0.73 2.82
C ASN A 148 9.98 -1.81 3.03
N LEU A 149 9.60 -2.54 1.98
CA LEU A 149 8.62 -3.62 2.08
C LEU A 149 9.17 -4.78 2.91
N SER A 150 10.43 -5.16 2.72
CA SER A 150 11.03 -6.25 3.50
C SER A 150 11.06 -5.94 5.01
N ALA A 151 11.35 -4.69 5.37
CA ALA A 151 11.35 -4.24 6.76
C ALA A 151 9.93 -4.16 7.37
N ALA A 152 8.92 -3.77 6.59
CA ALA A 152 7.55 -3.60 7.09
C ALA A 152 6.70 -4.88 7.06
N TYR A 153 7.07 -5.86 6.23
CA TYR A 153 6.31 -7.08 5.97
C TYR A 153 7.22 -8.31 6.11
N GLU A 154 7.71 -8.54 7.34
CA GLU A 154 8.70 -9.58 7.65
C GLU A 154 8.26 -10.99 7.22
N ALA A 155 6.98 -11.32 7.34
CA ALA A 155 6.44 -12.62 6.95
C ALA A 155 6.52 -12.84 5.43
N GLU A 156 6.16 -11.83 4.64
CA GLU A 156 6.29 -11.84 3.19
C GLU A 156 7.75 -11.86 2.73
N ALA A 157 8.63 -11.13 3.44
CA ALA A 157 10.07 -11.15 3.19
C ALA A 157 10.67 -12.54 3.46
N ALA A 158 10.30 -13.18 4.57
CA ALA A 158 10.72 -14.53 4.90
C ALA A 158 10.23 -15.55 3.86
N ARG A 159 8.96 -15.42 3.42
CA ARG A 159 8.41 -16.25 2.34
C ARG A 159 9.18 -16.08 1.03
N PHE A 160 9.56 -14.84 0.71
CA PHE A 160 10.36 -14.52 -0.47
C PHE A 160 11.76 -15.15 -0.39
N ALA A 161 12.44 -15.00 0.74
CA ALA A 161 13.78 -15.57 0.95
C ALA A 161 13.77 -17.11 0.88
N ALA A 162 12.74 -17.76 1.45
CA ALA A 162 12.57 -19.21 1.35
C ALA A 162 12.43 -19.68 -0.10
N LEU A 163 11.61 -18.98 -0.89
CA LEU A 163 11.44 -19.31 -2.31
C LEU A 163 12.75 -19.16 -3.10
N LEU A 164 13.54 -18.12 -2.85
CA LEU A 164 14.84 -17.97 -3.52
C LEU A 164 15.83 -19.07 -3.13
N GLY A 165 15.83 -19.48 -1.86
CA GLY A 165 16.68 -20.58 -1.38
C GLY A 165 16.29 -21.94 -1.98
N GLU A 166 15.04 -22.16 -2.36
CA GLU A 166 14.57 -23.37 -3.06
C GLU A 166 14.94 -23.37 -4.57
N LEU A 167 15.20 -22.20 -5.15
CA LEU A 167 15.51 -22.04 -6.57
C LEU A 167 17.03 -22.03 -6.87
N ALA A 168 17.88 -21.96 -5.85
CA ALA A 168 19.34 -21.95 -5.92
C ALA A 168 19.94 -23.36 -5.86
#